data_AF-A0A916CQV2-F1
#
_entry.id   AF-A0A916CQV2-F1
#
_cell.length_a   1.000
_cell.length_b   1.000
_cell.length_c   1.000
_cell.angle_alpha   90.00
_cell.angle_beta   90.00
_cell.angle_gamma   90.00
#
_symmetry.space_group_name_H-M   'P 1'
#
loop_
_entity.id
_entity.type
_entity.pdbx_description
1 polymer ?
#
loop_
_entity_poly.entity_id
_entity_poly.type
_entity_poly.pdbx_seq_one_letter_code
_entity_poly.pdbx_strand_id
1 'polypeptide(L)'
;MVTVVRGEERVDLDEPVFWKLAEARQLQPTDWVSCTDGQFRQAQQIWELKTYLPEPVPVQSPSPQPTQQGEDFFDVLGKLVLGAVAIAGAVYVACKIGQVLDDALGPKQRRIVYNDEPLTEAKRQQIRERDQETCQYCGVHAPHGHVDHERSRADGGTNRSDNLVWACITCNTSKGNDNAAQFRRRMGL
;
A
#
# COMPACT_ATOMS: atom_id res chain seq x y z
N MET A 1 -19.06 -59.98 -50.23
CA MET A 1 -18.44 -59.16 -49.18
C MET A 1 -18.24 -57.76 -49.71
N VAL A 2 -18.67 -56.75 -48.97
CA VAL A 2 -18.50 -55.33 -49.26
C VAL A 2 -17.73 -54.72 -48.10
N THR A 3 -16.58 -54.12 -48.38
CA THR A 3 -15.80 -53.39 -47.38
C THR A 3 -16.22 -51.93 -47.34
N VAL A 4 -16.49 -51.42 -46.14
CA VAL A 4 -16.73 -50.00 -45.86
C VAL A 4 -15.59 -49.47 -44.98
N VAL A 5 -15.01 -48.34 -45.38
CA VAL A 5 -13.93 -47.65 -44.64
C VAL A 5 -14.38 -46.25 -44.24
N ARG A 6 -14.28 -45.93 -42.95
CA ARG A 6 -14.61 -44.64 -42.36
C ARG A 6 -13.42 -44.14 -41.54
N GLY A 7 -12.68 -43.15 -42.07
CA GLY A 7 -11.43 -42.72 -41.46
C GLY A 7 -10.41 -43.86 -41.44
N GLU A 8 -9.98 -44.29 -40.24
CA GLU A 8 -9.07 -45.43 -40.05
C GLU A 8 -9.82 -46.77 -39.81
N GLU A 9 -11.14 -46.73 -39.62
CA GLU A 9 -11.96 -47.92 -39.35
C GLU A 9 -12.36 -48.63 -40.65
N ARG A 10 -12.19 -49.95 -40.69
CA ARG A 10 -12.52 -50.81 -41.84
C ARG A 10 -13.41 -51.96 -41.39
N VAL A 11 -14.57 -52.10 -42.04
CA VAL A 11 -15.57 -53.13 -41.73
C VAL A 11 -15.92 -53.89 -43.00
N ASP A 12 -15.79 -55.22 -42.95
CA ASP A 12 -16.20 -56.12 -44.03
C ASP A 12 -17.59 -56.68 -43.75
N LEU A 13 -18.53 -56.43 -44.65
CA LEU A 13 -19.93 -56.78 -44.50
C LEU A 13 -20.37 -57.78 -45.57
N ASP A 14 -21.27 -58.70 -45.21
CA ASP A 14 -22.03 -59.46 -46.20
C ASP A 14 -22.92 -58.51 -47.01
N GLU A 15 -23.12 -58.82 -48.30
CA GLU A 15 -23.89 -57.95 -49.21
C GLU A 15 -25.32 -57.65 -48.70
N PRO A 16 -26.08 -58.63 -48.16
CA PRO A 16 -27.40 -58.33 -47.59
C PRO A 16 -27.36 -57.43 -46.36
N VAL A 17 -26.29 -57.47 -45.57
CA VAL A 17 -26.13 -56.61 -44.39
C VAL A 17 -25.77 -55.20 -44.81
N PHE A 18 -24.87 -55.06 -45.80
CA PHE A 18 -24.51 -53.78 -46.39
C PHE A 18 -25.74 -53.03 -46.92
N TRP A 19 -26.60 -53.69 -47.69
CA TRP A 19 -27.81 -53.05 -48.23
C TRP A 19 -28.81 -52.65 -47.14
N LYS A 20 -28.97 -53.45 -46.07
CA LYS A 20 -29.79 -53.04 -44.91
C LYS A 20 -29.27 -51.77 -44.24
N LEU A 21 -27.95 -51.61 -44.13
CA LEU A 21 -27.34 -50.40 -43.57
C LEU A 21 -27.50 -49.21 -44.50
N ALA A 22 -27.39 -49.41 -45.81
CA ALA A 22 -27.67 -48.39 -46.82
C ALA A 22 -29.13 -47.93 -46.75
N GLU A 23 -30.09 -48.85 -46.80
CA GLU A 23 -31.53 -48.55 -46.67
C GLU A 23 -31.88 -47.81 -45.38
N ALA A 24 -31.26 -48.22 -44.26
CA ALA A 24 -31.40 -47.56 -42.97
C ALA A 24 -30.66 -46.21 -42.86
N ARG A 25 -30.00 -45.75 -43.94
CA ARG A 25 -29.23 -44.50 -44.03
C ARG A 25 -28.13 -44.37 -42.99
N GLN A 26 -27.48 -45.49 -42.66
CA GLN A 26 -26.39 -45.55 -41.67
C GLN A 26 -24.99 -45.32 -42.29
N LEU A 27 -24.91 -45.30 -43.62
CA LEU A 27 -23.70 -44.93 -44.37
C LEU A 27 -23.58 -43.40 -44.46
N GLN A 28 -22.34 -42.89 -44.36
CA GLN A 28 -22.03 -41.48 -44.55
C GLN A 28 -21.63 -41.22 -46.00
N PRO A 29 -21.92 -40.02 -46.55
CA PRO A 29 -21.48 -39.63 -47.90
C PRO A 29 -19.98 -39.81 -48.14
N THR A 30 -19.16 -39.64 -47.09
CA THR A 30 -17.70 -39.74 -47.12
C THR A 30 -17.14 -41.15 -46.89
N ASP A 31 -17.98 -42.14 -46.59
CA ASP A 31 -17.54 -43.52 -46.39
C ASP A 31 -17.02 -44.09 -47.73
N TRP A 32 -15.92 -44.84 -47.69
CA TRP A 32 -15.37 -45.52 -48.86
C TRP A 32 -15.89 -46.94 -48.94
N VAL A 33 -16.50 -47.30 -50.07
CA VAL A 33 -17.09 -48.62 -50.29
C VAL A 33 -16.33 -49.35 -51.39
N SER A 34 -16.00 -50.62 -51.17
CA SER A 34 -15.37 -51.47 -52.19
C SER A 34 -16.36 -51.82 -53.30
N CYS A 35 -15.96 -51.63 -54.54
CA CYS A 35 -16.72 -51.99 -55.74
C CYS A 35 -16.26 -53.34 -56.31
N THR A 36 -17.08 -53.95 -57.17
CA THR A 36 -16.78 -55.23 -57.81
C THR A 36 -15.58 -55.19 -58.77
N ASP A 37 -15.19 -53.99 -59.22
CA ASP A 37 -13.99 -53.73 -60.02
C ASP A 37 -12.70 -53.67 -59.16
N GLY A 38 -12.81 -53.88 -57.84
CA GLY A 38 -11.70 -53.83 -56.89
C GLY A 38 -11.30 -52.42 -56.46
N GLN A 39 -11.98 -51.38 -56.95
CA GLN A 39 -11.73 -50.00 -56.55
C GLN A 39 -12.59 -49.60 -55.35
N PHE A 40 -12.13 -48.61 -54.59
CA PHE A 40 -12.92 -47.97 -53.56
C PHE A 40 -13.48 -46.65 -54.07
N ARG A 41 -14.75 -46.40 -53.84
CA ARG A 41 -15.42 -45.13 -54.19
C ARG A 41 -16.14 -44.59 -52.98
N GLN A 42 -16.26 -43.27 -52.90
CA GLN A 42 -17.07 -42.67 -51.84
C GLN A 42 -18.53 -43.05 -52.04
N ALA A 43 -19.23 -43.31 -50.95
CA ALA A 43 -20.61 -43.78 -50.99
C ALA A 43 -21.52 -42.82 -51.78
N GLN A 44 -21.30 -41.51 -51.68
CA GLN A 44 -22.03 -40.48 -52.46
C GLN A 44 -21.83 -40.56 -53.98
N GLN A 45 -20.77 -41.21 -54.45
CA GLN A 45 -20.44 -41.35 -55.88
C GLN A 45 -21.03 -42.62 -56.49
N ILE A 46 -21.46 -43.58 -55.67
CA ILE A 46 -22.07 -44.84 -56.11
C ILE A 46 -23.55 -44.55 -56.40
N TRP A 47 -23.95 -44.69 -57.66
CA TRP A 47 -25.28 -44.25 -58.10
C TRP A 47 -26.41 -45.02 -57.42
N GLU A 48 -26.18 -46.30 -57.09
CA GLU A 48 -27.11 -47.14 -56.32
C GLU A 48 -27.32 -46.62 -54.89
N LEU A 49 -26.32 -45.95 -54.32
CA LEU A 49 -26.38 -45.42 -52.96
C LEU A 49 -26.91 -44.00 -52.87
N LYS A 50 -26.98 -43.27 -53.99
CA LYS A 50 -27.46 -41.87 -54.02
C LYS A 50 -28.88 -41.70 -53.49
N THR A 51 -29.72 -42.72 -53.60
CA THR A 51 -31.10 -42.68 -53.07
C THR A 51 -31.16 -42.79 -51.55
N TYR A 52 -30.11 -43.32 -50.91
CA TYR A 52 -30.04 -43.54 -49.48
C TYR A 52 -29.24 -42.47 -48.73
N LEU A 53 -28.28 -41.83 -49.40
CA LEU A 53 -27.39 -40.85 -48.79
C LEU A 53 -27.94 -39.42 -48.94
N PRO A 54 -27.83 -38.59 -47.90
CA PRO A 54 -28.19 -37.18 -48.02
C PRO A 54 -27.23 -36.49 -49.02
N GLU A 55 -27.76 -35.55 -49.81
CA GLU A 55 -26.95 -34.69 -50.66
C GLU A 55 -25.88 -34.00 -49.80
N PRO A 56 -24.60 -33.97 -50.25
CA PRO A 56 -23.53 -33.33 -49.49
C PRO A 56 -23.87 -31.85 -49.30
N VAL A 57 -24.03 -31.45 -48.04
CA VAL A 57 -24.29 -30.04 -47.71
C VAL A 57 -23.04 -29.24 -48.08
N PRO A 58 -23.15 -28.18 -48.89
CA PRO A 58 -22.01 -27.33 -49.18
C PRO A 58 -21.45 -26.80 -47.85
N VAL A 59 -20.18 -27.12 -47.57
CA VAL A 59 -19.48 -26.66 -46.37
C VAL A 59 -19.37 -25.14 -46.46
N GLN A 60 -20.23 -24.43 -45.73
CA GLN A 60 -20.08 -23.00 -45.52
C GLN A 60 -18.91 -22.81 -44.56
N SER A 61 -17.81 -22.22 -45.04
CA SER A 61 -16.71 -21.77 -44.20
C SER A 61 -17.27 -20.88 -43.08
N PRO A 62 -16.94 -21.10 -41.80
CA PRO A 62 -17.50 -20.31 -40.73
C PRO A 62 -17.11 -18.84 -40.91
N SER A 63 -18.12 -17.96 -40.92
CA SER A 63 -17.90 -16.51 -40.76
C SER A 63 -17.22 -16.24 -39.42
N PRO A 64 -16.25 -15.31 -39.35
CA PRO A 64 -15.60 -14.96 -38.09
C PRO A 64 -16.66 -14.42 -37.12
N GLN A 65 -16.85 -15.10 -35.99
CA GLN A 65 -17.72 -14.58 -34.93
C GLN A 65 -17.01 -13.43 -34.21
N PRO A 66 -17.73 -12.37 -33.83
CA PRO A 66 -17.15 -11.29 -33.05
C PRO A 66 -16.82 -11.83 -31.67
N THR A 67 -15.53 -11.79 -31.33
CA THR A 67 -15.02 -12.03 -29.98
C THR A 67 -15.73 -11.08 -29.01
N GLN A 68 -16.55 -11.64 -28.11
CA GLN A 68 -16.94 -10.95 -26.89
C GLN A 68 -15.70 -10.87 -25.99
N GLN A 69 -14.97 -9.75 -26.08
CA GLN A 69 -13.91 -9.45 -25.13
C GLN A 69 -14.51 -8.67 -23.96
N GLY A 70 -14.17 -9.13 -22.75
CA GLY A 70 -14.52 -8.47 -21.50
C GLY A 70 -13.89 -7.09 -21.39
N GLU A 71 -14.25 -6.38 -20.32
CA GLU A 71 -13.80 -5.03 -20.01
C GLU A 71 -12.30 -4.87 -20.35
N ASP A 72 -12.02 -3.94 -21.26
CA ASP A 72 -10.70 -3.75 -21.85
C ASP A 72 -9.67 -3.59 -20.73
N PHE A 73 -8.65 -4.45 -20.68
CA PHE A 73 -7.67 -4.49 -19.60
C PHE A 73 -7.05 -3.10 -19.32
N PHE A 74 -6.93 -2.29 -20.38
CA PHE A 74 -6.47 -0.91 -20.33
C PHE A 74 -7.42 0.03 -19.58
N ASP A 75 -8.73 -0.22 -19.59
CA ASP A 75 -9.71 0.58 -18.84
C ASP A 75 -9.65 0.32 -17.34
N VAL A 76 -9.48 -0.95 -16.92
CA VAL A 76 -9.31 -1.30 -15.50
C VAL A 76 -7.99 -0.73 -14.96
N LEU A 77 -6.90 -0.89 -15.72
CA LEU A 77 -5.61 -0.32 -15.37
C LEU A 77 -5.68 1.22 -15.32
N GLY A 78 -6.36 1.85 -16.29
CA GLY A 78 -6.58 3.29 -16.34
C GLY A 78 -7.32 3.80 -15.10
N LYS A 79 -8.41 3.15 -14.70
CA LYS A 79 -9.18 3.50 -13.48
C LYS A 79 -8.34 3.35 -12.21
N LEU A 80 -7.51 2.31 -12.09
CA LEU A 80 -6.61 2.11 -10.96
C LEU A 80 -5.53 3.20 -10.88
N VAL A 81 -4.91 3.55 -12.02
CA VAL A 81 -3.90 4.62 -12.08
C VAL A 81 -4.51 5.98 -11.74
N LEU A 82 -5.67 6.32 -12.31
CA LEU A 82 -6.39 7.56 -11.99
C LEU A 82 -6.76 7.63 -10.50
N GLY A 83 -7.23 6.51 -9.92
CA GLY A 83 -7.51 6.41 -8.49
C GLY A 83 -6.26 6.64 -7.63
N ALA A 84 -5.13 6.02 -7.98
CA ALA A 84 -3.87 6.18 -7.25
C ALA A 84 -3.34 7.62 -7.32
N VAL A 85 -3.43 8.28 -8.47
CA VAL A 85 -3.04 9.69 -8.65
C VAL A 85 -3.93 10.62 -7.82
N ALA A 86 -5.24 10.39 -7.82
CA ALA A 86 -6.18 11.17 -7.02
C ALA A 86 -5.90 11.05 -5.51
N ILE A 87 -5.64 9.83 -5.02
CA ILE A 87 -5.28 9.58 -3.62
C ILE A 87 -3.96 10.26 -3.27
N ALA A 88 -2.92 10.10 -4.11
CA ALA A 88 -1.63 10.74 -3.90
C ALA A 88 -1.75 12.27 -3.87
N GLY A 89 -2.56 12.85 -4.77
CA GLY A 89 -2.87 14.28 -4.79
C GLY A 89 -3.59 14.74 -3.51
N ALA A 90 -4.60 14.01 -3.06
CA ALA A 90 -5.32 14.32 -1.82
C ALA A 90 -4.40 14.27 -0.58
N VAL A 91 -3.55 13.24 -0.48
CA VAL A 91 -2.54 13.13 0.59
C VAL A 91 -1.55 14.28 0.53
N TYR A 92 -1.05 14.64 -0.66
CA TYR A 92 -0.14 15.77 -0.83
C TYR A 92 -0.77 17.09 -0.38
N VAL A 93 -2.01 17.35 -0.79
CA VAL A 93 -2.75 18.56 -0.37
C VAL A 93 -2.96 18.57 1.13
N ALA A 94 -3.38 17.46 1.73
CA ALA A 94 -3.56 17.35 3.19
C ALA A 94 -2.25 17.61 3.95
N CYS A 95 -1.12 17.03 3.50
CA CYS A 95 0.20 17.29 4.08
C CYS A 95 0.60 18.77 3.94
N LYS A 96 0.34 19.40 2.79
CA LYS A 96 0.66 20.82 2.58
C LYS A 96 -0.18 21.74 3.44
N ILE A 97 -1.46 21.44 3.60
CA ILE A 97 -2.33 22.15 4.55
C ILE A 97 -1.80 21.99 5.96
N GLY A 98 -1.42 20.76 6.36
CA GLY A 98 -0.79 20.51 7.66
C GLY A 98 0.45 21.37 7.90
N GLN A 99 1.36 21.45 6.93
CA GLN A 99 2.56 22.31 7.03
C GLN A 99 2.23 23.79 7.19
N VAL A 100 1.29 24.32 6.41
CA VAL A 100 0.88 25.72 6.51
C VAL A 100 0.21 26.00 7.86
N LEU A 101 -0.59 25.07 8.37
CA LEU A 101 -1.21 25.18 9.69
C LEU A 101 -0.18 25.12 10.81
N ASP A 102 0.81 24.23 10.74
CA ASP A 102 1.90 24.16 11.73
C ASP A 102 2.74 25.45 11.74
N ASP A 103 3.01 26.05 10.58
CA ASP A 103 3.73 27.33 10.52
C ASP A 103 2.89 28.50 11.07
N ALA A 104 1.58 28.50 10.82
CA ALA A 104 0.68 29.57 11.21
C ALA A 104 0.25 29.50 12.68
N LEU A 105 -0.02 28.29 13.18
CA LEU A 105 -0.62 28.01 14.48
C LEU A 105 0.34 27.30 15.44
N GLY A 106 1.44 26.76 14.94
CA GLY A 106 2.45 26.12 15.78
C GLY A 106 3.03 27.09 16.81
N PRO A 107 3.51 26.57 17.94
CA PRO A 107 4.10 27.41 18.98
C PRO A 107 5.32 28.10 18.38
N LYS A 108 5.24 29.43 18.20
CA LYS A 108 6.42 30.24 17.88
C LYS A 108 7.40 30.08 19.03
N GLN A 109 8.42 29.24 18.83
CA GLN A 109 9.54 29.16 19.76
C GLN A 109 10.11 30.57 19.87
N ARG A 110 9.91 31.20 21.03
CA ARG A 110 10.55 32.48 21.32
C ARG A 110 12.05 32.24 21.26
N ARG A 111 12.75 32.99 20.42
CA ARG A 111 14.21 32.97 20.37
C ARG A 111 14.73 33.21 21.79
N ILE A 112 15.25 32.17 22.43
CA ILE A 112 15.87 32.27 23.74
C ILE A 112 17.19 33.00 23.52
N VAL A 113 17.30 34.21 24.05
CA VAL A 113 18.56 34.92 24.14
C VAL A 113 19.24 34.41 25.39
N TYR A 114 20.24 33.54 25.22
CA TYR A 114 21.02 33.03 26.34
C TYR A 114 21.81 34.18 26.97
N ASN A 115 21.77 34.25 28.29
CA ASN A 115 22.69 35.10 29.02
C ASN A 115 23.96 34.30 29.25
N ASP A 116 25.06 34.69 28.60
CA ASP A 116 26.39 34.08 28.76
C ASP A 116 27.30 34.91 29.68
N GLU A 117 26.79 36.02 30.23
CA GLU A 117 27.56 36.88 31.13
C GLU A 117 27.88 36.15 32.45
N PRO A 118 29.14 36.17 32.91
CA PRO A 118 29.49 35.63 34.20
C PRO A 118 28.84 36.45 35.32
N LEU A 119 28.40 35.78 36.38
CA LEU A 119 27.88 36.43 37.56
C LEU A 119 29.04 37.01 38.40
N THR A 120 29.01 38.31 38.67
CA THR A 120 30.06 38.98 39.46
C THR A 120 30.02 38.58 40.93
N GLU A 121 31.17 38.59 41.59
CA GLU A 121 31.27 38.28 43.03
C GLU A 121 30.44 39.22 43.91
N ALA A 122 30.40 40.52 43.56
CA ALA A 122 29.55 41.48 44.24
C ALA A 122 28.06 41.11 44.18
N LYS A 123 27.59 40.59 43.02
CA LYS A 123 26.21 40.12 42.88
C LYS A 123 25.98 38.85 43.68
N ARG A 124 26.94 37.91 43.70
CA ARG A 124 26.86 36.69 44.51
C ARG A 124 26.70 37.03 45.99
N GLN A 125 27.53 37.94 46.50
CA GLN A 125 27.47 38.39 47.88
C GLN A 125 26.14 39.08 48.20
N GLN A 126 25.64 39.95 47.30
CA GLN A 126 24.35 40.61 47.46
C GLN A 126 23.20 39.61 47.64
N ILE A 127 23.16 38.55 46.81
CA ILE A 127 22.10 37.52 46.91
C ILE A 127 22.25 36.68 48.18
N ARG A 128 23.49 36.31 48.54
CA ARG A 128 23.80 35.58 49.77
C ARG A 128 23.30 36.32 51.01
N GLU A 129 23.58 37.62 51.11
CA GLU A 129 23.16 38.47 52.23
C GLU A 129 21.65 38.67 52.24
N ARG A 130 21.03 38.94 51.08
CA ARG A 130 19.58 39.11 50.95
C ARG A 130 18.83 37.88 51.47
N ASP A 131 19.30 36.69 51.09
CA ASP A 131 18.64 35.43 51.42
C ASP A 131 19.09 34.86 52.77
N GLN A 132 19.95 35.57 53.51
CA GLN A 132 20.47 35.18 54.83
C GLN A 132 21.05 33.77 54.84
N GLU A 133 21.77 33.43 53.77
CA GLU A 133 22.34 32.10 53.53
C GLU A 133 21.32 30.97 53.60
N THR A 134 20.03 31.26 53.45
CA THR A 134 18.95 30.28 53.55
C THR A 134 18.52 29.83 52.17
N CYS A 135 18.49 28.51 51.97
CA CYS A 135 18.12 27.90 50.70
C CYS A 135 16.67 28.26 50.35
N GLN A 136 16.45 28.93 49.22
CA GLN A 136 15.13 29.34 48.75
C GLN A 136 14.27 28.18 48.21
N TYR A 137 14.80 26.96 48.20
CA TYR A 137 14.07 25.77 47.82
C TYR A 137 13.60 24.96 49.03
N CYS A 138 14.50 24.59 49.93
CA CYS A 138 14.18 23.73 51.07
C CYS A 138 14.16 24.45 52.43
N GLY A 139 14.49 25.74 52.49
CA GLY A 139 14.47 26.55 53.71
C GLY A 139 15.61 26.29 54.69
N VAL A 140 16.55 25.39 54.39
CA VAL A 140 17.68 25.11 55.29
C VAL A 140 18.74 26.21 55.21
N HIS A 141 19.35 26.54 56.35
CA HIS A 141 20.52 27.41 56.38
C HIS A 141 21.73 26.69 55.74
N ALA A 142 22.36 27.35 54.76
CA ALA A 142 23.34 26.80 53.86
C ALA A 142 24.49 27.81 53.62
N PRO A 143 25.45 27.91 54.56
CA PRO A 143 26.56 28.87 54.48
C PRO A 143 27.51 28.61 53.29
N HIS A 144 27.52 27.37 52.79
CA HIS A 144 28.29 26.94 51.61
C HIS A 144 27.40 26.76 50.36
N GLY A 145 26.27 27.48 50.29
CA GLY A 145 25.39 27.49 49.13
C GLY A 145 25.98 28.23 47.92
N HIS A 146 25.20 28.26 46.85
CA HIS A 146 25.51 28.95 45.61
C HIS A 146 24.31 29.76 45.15
N VAL A 147 24.59 30.79 44.33
CA VAL A 147 23.53 31.49 43.61
C VAL A 147 23.05 30.64 42.44
N ASP A 148 21.74 30.43 42.39
CA ASP A 148 21.04 29.73 41.31
C ASP A 148 20.04 30.66 40.63
N HIS A 149 19.66 30.34 39.40
CA HIS A 149 18.66 31.07 38.63
C HIS A 149 17.27 30.42 38.77
N GLU A 150 16.28 31.20 39.20
CA GLU A 150 14.86 30.78 39.26
C GLU A 150 14.37 30.29 37.88
N ARG A 151 14.61 31.07 36.82
CA ARG A 151 14.56 30.61 35.43
C ARG A 151 15.96 30.24 35.00
N SER A 152 16.20 28.98 34.60
CA SER A 152 17.52 28.50 34.22
C SER A 152 18.11 29.29 33.04
N ARG A 153 19.45 29.30 32.90
CA ARG A 153 20.12 29.97 31.76
C ARG A 153 19.68 29.36 30.42
N ALA A 154 19.49 28.04 30.38
CA ALA A 154 18.98 27.31 29.21
C ALA A 154 17.57 27.77 28.80
N ASP A 155 16.75 28.20 29.76
CA ASP A 155 15.43 28.78 29.49
C ASP A 155 15.47 30.29 29.22
N GLY A 156 16.64 30.94 29.19
CA GLY A 156 16.78 32.40 29.01
C GLY A 156 16.72 33.20 30.32
N GLY A 157 17.13 32.59 31.43
CA GLY A 157 17.30 33.26 32.72
C GLY A 157 18.33 34.39 32.69
N THR A 158 18.02 35.50 33.33
CA THR A 158 18.91 36.68 33.43
C THR A 158 19.67 36.70 34.74
N ASN A 159 20.77 37.47 34.82
CA ASN A 159 21.49 37.76 36.07
C ASN A 159 20.83 38.90 36.89
N ARG A 160 19.58 39.27 36.59
CA ARG A 160 18.84 40.25 37.40
C ARG A 160 18.51 39.62 38.75
N SER A 161 18.57 40.41 39.82
CA SER A 161 18.43 39.91 41.19
C SER A 161 17.09 39.24 41.48
N ASP A 162 16.03 39.62 40.75
CA ASP A 162 14.69 38.99 40.83
C ASP A 162 14.66 37.55 40.29
N ASN A 163 15.63 37.18 39.45
CA ASN A 163 15.78 35.84 38.91
C ASN A 163 16.86 35.02 39.62
N LEU A 164 17.55 35.58 40.63
CA LEU A 164 18.63 34.91 41.35
C LEU A 164 18.20 34.60 42.78
N VAL A 165 18.58 33.43 43.28
CA VAL A 165 18.29 32.95 44.63
C VAL A 165 19.48 32.20 45.23
N TRP A 166 19.55 32.15 46.56
CA TRP A 166 20.51 31.32 47.29
C TRP A 166 19.99 29.88 47.41
N ALA A 167 20.80 28.91 47.01
CA ALA A 167 20.47 27.49 47.04
C ALA A 167 21.57 26.67 47.71
N CYS A 168 21.20 25.69 48.52
CA CYS A 168 22.16 24.72 49.03
C CYS A 168 22.69 23.84 47.89
N ILE A 169 23.88 23.25 48.07
CA ILE A 169 24.54 22.40 47.07
C ILE A 169 23.59 21.29 46.59
N THR A 170 22.91 20.60 47.50
CA THR A 170 21.99 19.50 47.18
C THR A 170 20.84 19.94 46.29
N CYS A 171 20.14 21.03 46.62
CA CYS A 171 19.02 21.52 45.83
C CYS A 171 19.49 22.08 44.48
N ASN A 172 20.59 22.84 44.46
CA ASN A 172 21.15 23.41 43.23
C ASN A 172 21.55 22.30 42.24
N THR A 173 22.29 21.29 42.71
CA THR A 173 22.67 20.14 41.88
C THR A 173 21.45 19.31 41.45
N SER A 174 20.46 19.14 42.32
CA SER A 174 19.25 18.38 42.00
C SER A 174 18.35 19.10 40.98
N LYS A 175 18.28 20.44 41.02
CA LYS A 175 17.54 21.25 40.04
C LYS A 175 18.17 21.18 38.65
N GLY A 176 19.50 21.31 38.58
CA GLY A 176 20.21 21.28 37.30
C GLY A 176 19.70 22.35 36.32
N ASN A 177 19.24 21.91 35.15
CA ASN A 177 18.74 22.80 34.09
C ASN A 177 17.24 23.12 34.18
N ASP A 178 16.51 22.50 35.12
CA ASP A 178 15.11 22.82 35.37
C ASP A 178 15.00 24.28 35.83
N ASN A 179 13.89 24.94 35.49
CA ASN A 179 13.50 26.14 36.23
C ASN A 179 12.93 25.76 37.60
N ALA A 180 12.94 26.69 38.54
CA ALA A 180 12.54 26.44 39.91
C ALA A 180 11.09 25.98 40.06
N ALA A 181 10.18 26.39 39.16
CA ALA A 181 8.81 25.89 39.16
C ALA A 181 8.72 24.40 38.78
N GLN A 182 9.49 23.96 37.79
CA GLN A 182 9.62 22.54 37.45
C GLN A 182 10.26 21.76 38.59
N PHE A 183 11.33 22.29 39.18
CA PHE A 183 12.02 21.66 40.30
C PHE A 183 11.11 21.48 41.52
N ARG A 184 10.40 22.53 41.96
CA ARG A 184 9.46 22.47 43.08
C ARG A 184 8.37 21.41 42.86
N ARG A 185 7.77 21.38 41.66
CA ARG A 185 6.80 20.33 41.29
C ARG A 185 7.39 18.92 41.36
N ARG A 186 8.62 18.73 40.87
CA ARG A 186 9.31 17.43 40.89
C ARG A 186 9.64 16.97 42.31
N MET A 187 9.95 17.90 43.21
CA MET A 187 10.31 17.61 44.61
C MET A 187 9.12 17.64 45.58
N GLY A 188 7.93 18.06 45.14
CA GLY A 188 6.75 18.18 45.99
C GLY A 188 6.84 19.32 47.02
N LEU A 189 7.47 20.44 46.65
CA LEU A 189 7.68 21.63 47.48
C LEU A 189 6.66 22.75 47.17
#